data_AF-A0A094JS34-F1
#
_entry.id   AF-A0A094JS34-F1
#
_cell.length_a   1.000
_cell.length_b   1.000
_cell.length_c   1.000
_cell.angle_alpha   90.00
_cell.angle_beta   90.00
_cell.angle_gamma   90.00
#
_symmetry.space_group_name_H-M   'P 1'
#
loop_
_entity.id
_entity.type
_entity.pdbx_description
1 polymer ?
#
loop_
_entity_poly.entity_id
_entity_poly.type
_entity_poly.pdbx_seq_one_letter_code
_entity_poly.pdbx_strand_id
1 'polypeptide(L)'
;MSHQGGEVPRLVAVQGEIGKDGSIPIYRHPADESPPLLEFSPVINVIRREVEKKLGHPVNHCLIQLYRSGTDYISEHSDKTLDIVPDTYIANVSLGAQRTMTFRTKRILKDGKQLQTDEENPRSTCKAALPHNSLCRMGLMTNMRWLHSIRQDKRLERDKSPEELEYGGVRISLTFRLIGTFLDKDQVKVWGQGAIAKHKRHARPVVNGPTPVAQKMIEAFGTENRSSDFDWPEVYGQGFDALHISNTRKLLLSGNPAVDIGIVAYLAHLGLDWTSSSIAAPVDPSLGTADAPVMKLVDTDLSRSTIERPSAIFLYLYMVYAAPSPAPTPLQYSRLFTRLHHALDLGARRKSDPRALDAWETYAAEDAFIAGSAPSIADFAFWPVLRAIVAARGGGDEFPRLKAYFRRMGELKAVKEAVVAVEEGKEEVGKKE
;
A
#
# COMPACT_ATOMS: atom_id res chain seq x y z
N MET A 1 -3.72 1.79 -1.40
CA MET A 1 -2.84 2.96 -1.15
C MET A 1 -3.15 3.45 0.26
N SER A 2 -2.13 3.71 1.09
CA SER A 2 -2.28 4.29 2.43
C SER A 2 -1.69 5.70 2.44
N HIS A 3 -2.30 6.61 3.19
CA HIS A 3 -1.67 7.87 3.59
C HIS A 3 -1.28 7.77 5.08
N GLN A 4 -0.44 8.69 5.56
CA GLN A 4 -0.02 8.78 6.97
C GLN A 4 -1.16 8.87 8.00
N GLY A 5 -2.43 9.01 7.57
CA GLY A 5 -3.62 9.04 8.42
C GLY A 5 -4.64 7.92 8.17
N GLY A 6 -4.30 6.86 7.43
CA GLY A 6 -5.17 5.70 7.19
C GLY A 6 -5.36 5.32 5.72
N GLU A 7 -6.31 4.42 5.46
CA GLU A 7 -6.63 3.98 4.09
C GLU A 7 -7.23 5.10 3.25
N VAL A 8 -6.85 5.13 1.97
CA VAL A 8 -7.52 5.99 1.00
C VAL A 8 -8.97 5.49 0.87
N PRO A 9 -9.99 6.32 1.16
CA PRO A 9 -11.38 5.88 1.25
C PRO A 9 -11.98 5.45 -0.10
N ARG A 10 -11.25 5.64 -1.20
CA ARG A 10 -11.64 5.35 -2.59
C ARG A 10 -10.60 4.42 -3.22
N LEU A 11 -11.01 3.58 -4.16
CA LEU A 11 -10.06 2.71 -4.86
C LEU A 11 -9.29 3.50 -5.91
N VAL A 12 -8.02 3.17 -6.10
CA VAL A 12 -7.12 3.92 -6.97
C VAL A 12 -6.30 2.99 -7.87
N ALA A 13 -6.08 3.43 -9.11
CA ALA A 13 -5.16 2.80 -10.05
C ALA A 13 -4.41 3.90 -10.82
N VAL A 14 -3.23 3.58 -11.34
CA VAL A 14 -2.42 4.52 -12.13
C VAL A 14 -2.15 3.92 -13.50
N GLN A 15 -2.41 4.71 -14.54
CA GLN A 15 -2.03 4.35 -15.91
C GLN A 15 -1.20 5.45 -16.55
N GLY A 16 -0.30 5.09 -17.45
CA GLY A 16 0.54 6.06 -18.14
C GLY A 16 1.15 5.53 -19.43
N GLU A 17 1.92 6.40 -20.06
CA GLU A 17 2.71 6.06 -21.23
C GLU A 17 3.98 5.30 -20.81
N ILE A 18 4.26 4.17 -21.47
CA ILE A 18 5.50 3.42 -21.30
C ILE A 18 6.36 3.68 -22.53
N GLY A 19 7.56 4.23 -22.31
CA GLY A 19 8.53 4.49 -23.37
C GLY A 19 8.99 3.21 -24.05
N LYS A 20 9.49 3.32 -25.29
CA LYS A 20 10.02 2.16 -26.05
C LYS A 20 11.17 1.43 -25.33
N ASP A 21 11.87 2.17 -24.47
CA ASP A 21 12.96 1.70 -23.61
C ASP A 21 12.50 1.19 -22.24
N GLY A 22 11.18 1.14 -22.02
CA GLY A 22 10.54 0.76 -20.76
C GLY A 22 10.47 1.87 -19.71
N SER A 23 10.91 3.10 -20.03
CA SER A 23 10.80 4.22 -19.09
C SER A 23 9.34 4.61 -18.82
N ILE A 24 9.05 5.06 -17.59
CA ILE A 24 7.70 5.42 -17.17
C ILE A 24 7.70 6.78 -16.48
N PRO A 25 6.63 7.60 -16.62
CA PRO A 25 6.47 8.83 -15.86
C PRO A 25 6.15 8.53 -14.40
N ILE A 26 6.65 9.35 -13.47
CA ILE A 26 6.36 9.21 -12.05
C ILE A 26 5.79 10.51 -11.46
N TYR A 27 4.63 10.38 -10.79
CA TYR A 27 3.99 11.47 -10.05
C TYR A 27 4.15 11.24 -8.55
N ARG A 28 5.00 12.01 -7.89
CA ARG A 28 5.27 11.89 -6.45
C ARG A 28 4.40 12.83 -5.63
N HIS A 29 3.90 12.31 -4.53
CA HIS A 29 3.10 13.03 -3.56
C HIS A 29 3.38 12.48 -2.15
N PRO A 30 3.00 13.18 -1.06
CA PRO A 30 3.30 12.76 0.33
C PRO A 30 2.42 11.57 0.81
N ALA A 31 2.33 10.51 0.01
CA ALA A 31 1.85 9.22 0.47
C ALA A 31 3.04 8.31 0.76
N ASP A 32 2.82 7.35 1.65
CA ASP A 32 3.79 6.31 1.93
C ASP A 32 4.17 5.58 0.63
N GLU A 33 3.16 5.30 -0.22
CA GLU A 33 3.32 4.50 -1.44
C GLU A 33 2.30 4.88 -2.54
N SER A 34 2.73 4.85 -3.80
CA SER A 34 1.86 4.98 -4.98
C SER A 34 1.67 3.61 -5.66
N PRO A 35 0.49 3.29 -6.23
CA PRO A 35 0.28 2.10 -7.05
C PRO A 35 1.26 2.05 -8.23
N PRO A 36 1.61 0.84 -8.72
CA PRO A 36 2.40 0.71 -9.93
C PRO A 36 1.68 1.38 -11.11
N LEU A 37 2.47 1.99 -11.99
CA LEU A 37 1.97 2.54 -13.23
C LEU A 37 1.77 1.40 -14.23
N LEU A 38 0.53 1.23 -14.69
CA LEU A 38 0.19 0.31 -15.77
C LEU A 38 0.15 1.06 -17.11
N GLU A 39 0.30 0.32 -18.21
CA GLU A 39 0.12 0.93 -19.53
C GLU A 39 -1.32 1.43 -19.71
N PHE A 40 -1.49 2.52 -20.46
CA PHE A 40 -2.83 2.98 -20.84
C PHE A 40 -3.62 1.89 -21.56
N SER A 41 -4.76 1.53 -20.98
CA SER A 41 -5.70 0.62 -21.63
C SER A 41 -6.29 1.26 -22.91
N PRO A 42 -6.83 0.47 -23.86
CA PRO A 42 -7.48 1.02 -25.05
C PRO A 42 -8.55 2.07 -24.73
N VAL A 43 -9.35 1.85 -23.68
CA VAL A 43 -10.40 2.78 -23.25
C VAL A 43 -9.80 4.09 -22.71
N ILE A 44 -8.80 4.00 -21.84
CA ILE A 44 -8.15 5.21 -21.29
C ILE A 44 -7.44 5.98 -22.40
N ASN A 45 -6.86 5.30 -23.39
CA ASN A 45 -6.25 5.95 -24.55
C ASN A 45 -7.25 6.74 -25.41
N VAL A 46 -8.48 6.27 -25.58
CA VAL A 46 -9.53 7.03 -26.28
C VAL A 46 -9.86 8.31 -25.52
N ILE A 47 -10.09 8.20 -24.20
CA ILE A 47 -10.39 9.35 -23.34
C ILE A 47 -9.22 10.34 -23.32
N ARG A 48 -7.99 9.83 -23.22
CA ARG A 48 -6.74 10.60 -23.23
C ARG A 48 -6.67 11.50 -24.46
N ARG A 49 -6.92 10.96 -25.65
CA ARG A 49 -6.89 11.73 -26.91
C ARG A 49 -7.92 12.87 -26.93
N GLU A 50 -9.12 12.65 -26.40
CA GLU A 50 -10.12 13.72 -26.27
C GLU A 50 -9.71 14.77 -25.25
N VAL A 51 -9.11 14.35 -24.13
CA VAL A 51 -8.54 15.27 -23.13
C VAL A 51 -7.44 16.14 -23.75
N GLU A 52 -6.48 15.55 -24.46
CA GLU A 52 -5.38 16.28 -25.12
C GLU A 52 -5.90 17.33 -26.10
N LYS A 53 -6.93 17.00 -26.90
CA LYS A 53 -7.59 17.98 -27.78
C LYS A 53 -8.20 19.15 -27.02
N LYS A 54 -8.81 18.92 -25.86
CA LYS A 54 -9.42 19.97 -25.02
C LYS A 54 -8.39 20.78 -24.23
N LEU A 55 -7.24 20.19 -23.91
CA LEU A 55 -6.16 20.85 -23.19
C LEU A 55 -5.22 21.64 -24.09
N GLY A 56 -5.03 21.20 -25.34
CA GLY A 56 -4.06 21.78 -26.27
C GLY A 56 -2.62 21.33 -26.02
N HIS A 57 -2.40 20.32 -25.17
CA HIS A 57 -1.08 19.74 -24.88
C HIS A 57 -1.22 18.25 -24.56
N PRO A 58 -0.15 17.44 -24.70
CA PRO A 58 -0.19 16.02 -24.39
C PRO A 58 -0.33 15.75 -22.88
N VAL A 59 -0.74 14.54 -22.53
CA VAL A 59 -0.72 14.00 -21.15
C VAL A 59 -0.22 12.57 -21.18
N ASN A 60 0.65 12.20 -20.24
CA ASN A 60 1.31 10.88 -20.21
C ASN A 60 1.03 10.08 -18.93
N HIS A 61 0.20 10.61 -18.02
CA HIS A 61 -0.13 9.99 -16.75
C HIS A 61 -1.60 10.23 -16.38
N CYS A 62 -2.27 9.20 -15.86
CA CYS A 62 -3.65 9.24 -15.38
C CYS A 62 -3.78 8.55 -14.02
N LEU A 63 -4.25 9.28 -13.01
CA LEU A 63 -4.72 8.70 -11.76
C LEU A 63 -6.22 8.37 -11.90
N ILE A 64 -6.56 7.10 -11.80
CA ILE A 64 -7.93 6.57 -11.85
C ILE A 64 -8.42 6.39 -10.42
N GLN A 65 -9.61 6.90 -10.12
CA GLN A 65 -10.20 6.84 -8.78
C GLN A 65 -11.66 6.39 -8.89
N LEU A 66 -12.01 5.31 -8.18
CA LEU A 66 -13.38 4.81 -8.08
C LEU A 66 -13.98 5.25 -6.75
N TYR A 67 -15.04 6.05 -6.82
CA TYR A 67 -15.91 6.40 -5.73
C TYR A 67 -17.11 5.45 -5.77
N ARG A 68 -17.18 4.52 -4.83
CA ARG A 68 -18.19 3.45 -4.80
C ARG A 68 -19.57 3.95 -4.40
N SER A 69 -19.62 5.05 -3.63
CA SER A 69 -20.87 5.66 -3.20
C SER A 69 -20.64 7.13 -2.80
N GLY A 70 -21.65 7.77 -2.18
CA GLY A 70 -21.52 9.11 -1.60
C GLY A 70 -20.59 9.19 -0.38
N THR A 71 -20.16 8.05 0.18
CA THR A 71 -19.29 8.02 1.37
C THR A 71 -17.80 8.14 1.06
N ASP A 72 -17.41 7.78 -0.16
CA ASP A 72 -16.01 7.91 -0.62
C ASP A 72 -15.70 9.39 -0.86
N TYR A 73 -14.53 9.84 -0.42
CA TYR A 73 -14.18 11.26 -0.42
C TYR A 73 -12.70 11.51 -0.73
N ILE A 74 -12.36 12.77 -0.97
CA ILE A 74 -11.00 13.26 -0.98
C ILE A 74 -10.97 14.60 -0.22
N SER A 75 -10.20 14.64 0.87
CA SER A 75 -10.02 15.83 1.69
C SER A 75 -9.46 16.99 0.90
N GLU A 76 -9.52 18.20 1.47
CA GLU A 76 -8.86 19.35 0.87
C GLU A 76 -7.37 19.10 0.65
N HIS A 77 -6.93 19.30 -0.58
CA HIS A 77 -5.53 19.19 -0.97
C HIS A 77 -5.26 20.07 -2.20
N SER A 78 -3.99 20.25 -2.50
CA SER A 78 -3.50 20.67 -3.82
C SER A 78 -2.66 19.53 -4.39
N ASP A 79 -2.70 19.37 -5.71
CA ASP A 79 -1.80 18.44 -6.40
C ASP A 79 -0.35 18.93 -6.28
N LYS A 80 0.60 18.00 -6.26
CA LYS A 80 2.03 18.30 -6.12
C LYS A 80 2.64 18.62 -7.46
N THR A 81 3.22 19.81 -7.60
CA THR A 81 3.72 20.29 -8.88
C THR A 81 5.18 19.91 -9.16
N LEU A 82 5.86 19.19 -8.25
CA LEU A 82 7.24 18.73 -8.41
C LEU A 82 7.47 18.05 -9.77
N ASP A 83 6.57 17.13 -10.14
CA ASP A 83 6.70 16.31 -11.34
C ASP A 83 5.80 16.75 -12.49
N ILE A 84 4.91 17.73 -12.29
CA ILE A 84 4.00 18.22 -13.33
C ILE A 84 4.72 19.28 -14.16
N VAL A 85 4.68 19.13 -15.50
CA VAL A 85 5.33 20.08 -16.41
C VAL A 85 4.68 21.48 -16.27
N PRO A 86 5.47 22.58 -16.15
CA PRO A 86 4.97 23.94 -16.12
C PRO A 86 4.06 24.28 -17.29
N ASP A 87 3.18 25.26 -17.08
CA ASP A 87 2.26 25.76 -18.12
C ASP A 87 1.31 24.70 -18.71
N THR A 88 1.09 23.60 -17.96
CA THR A 88 0.11 22.55 -18.29
C THR A 88 -1.09 22.55 -17.34
N TYR A 89 -2.10 21.78 -17.68
CA TYR A 89 -3.31 21.63 -16.89
C TYR A 89 -3.39 20.27 -16.19
N ILE A 90 -4.03 20.28 -15.03
CA ILE A 90 -4.57 19.09 -14.38
C ILE A 90 -6.02 18.92 -14.87
N ALA A 91 -6.30 17.78 -15.51
CA ALA A 91 -7.59 17.49 -16.14
C ALA A 91 -8.32 16.38 -15.41
N ASN A 92 -9.50 16.66 -14.86
CA ASN A 92 -10.34 15.67 -14.19
C ASN A 92 -11.57 15.34 -15.06
N VAL A 93 -11.59 14.15 -15.65
CA VAL A 93 -12.78 13.60 -16.31
C VAL A 93 -13.64 12.89 -15.27
N SER A 94 -14.94 13.13 -15.30
CA SER A 94 -15.92 12.49 -14.41
C SER A 94 -16.89 11.64 -15.22
N LEU A 95 -16.99 10.36 -14.86
CA LEU A 95 -17.92 9.40 -15.45
C LEU A 95 -18.74 8.76 -14.33
N GLY A 96 -20.04 8.63 -14.54
CA GLY A 96 -20.97 8.07 -13.56
C GLY A 96 -21.73 9.14 -12.79
N ALA A 97 -22.11 8.82 -11.55
CA ALA A 97 -22.89 9.67 -10.67
C ALA A 97 -22.25 11.05 -10.48
N GLN A 98 -23.08 12.10 -10.51
CA GLN A 98 -22.65 13.46 -10.27
C GLN A 98 -22.07 13.61 -8.85
N ARG A 99 -20.99 14.39 -8.75
CA ARG A 99 -20.40 14.85 -7.49
C ARG A 99 -20.09 16.33 -7.54
N THR A 100 -19.96 16.94 -6.37
CA THR A 100 -19.56 18.35 -6.27
C THR A 100 -18.08 18.46 -5.89
N MET A 101 -17.29 19.06 -6.78
CA MET A 101 -15.93 19.50 -6.47
C MET A 101 -16.00 20.83 -5.72
N THR A 102 -15.41 20.89 -4.53
CA THR A 102 -15.32 22.12 -3.74
C THR A 102 -13.90 22.67 -3.80
N PHE A 103 -13.76 23.87 -4.34
CA PHE A 103 -12.54 24.67 -4.31
C PHE A 103 -12.60 25.68 -3.17
N ARG A 104 -11.51 25.84 -2.42
CA ARG A 104 -11.41 26.82 -1.35
C ARG A 104 -10.01 27.43 -1.34
N THR A 105 -9.90 28.76 -1.35
CA THR A 105 -8.60 29.48 -1.30
C THR A 105 -7.75 29.00 -0.13
N LYS A 106 -6.42 28.92 -0.26
CA LYS A 106 -5.54 28.60 0.86
C LYS A 106 -5.57 29.71 1.92
N ARG A 107 -5.19 29.38 3.17
CA ARG A 107 -5.05 30.39 4.23
C ARG A 107 -3.84 31.28 3.92
N ILE A 108 -3.99 32.57 4.12
CA ILE A 108 -2.88 33.52 4.04
C ILE A 108 -1.98 33.28 5.27
N LEU A 109 -0.69 33.12 5.03
CA LEU A 109 0.32 33.14 6.08
C LEU A 109 0.74 34.59 6.30
N LYS A 110 0.73 35.06 7.56
CA LYS A 110 1.36 36.34 7.94
C LYS A 110 2.50 36.01 8.91
N ASP A 111 3.70 36.48 8.63
CA ASP A 111 4.91 36.22 9.43
C ASP A 111 5.18 34.74 9.71
N GLY A 112 4.95 33.87 8.72
CA GLY A 112 5.23 32.43 8.82
C GLY A 112 4.27 31.64 9.73
N LYS A 113 3.27 32.29 10.34
CA LYS A 113 2.21 31.63 11.12
C LYS A 113 0.92 31.60 10.30
N GLN A 114 0.19 30.47 10.38
CA GLN A 114 -1.18 30.45 9.89
C GLN A 114 -1.98 31.44 10.73
N LEU A 115 -2.54 32.47 10.09
CA LEU A 115 -3.57 33.27 10.73
C LEU A 115 -4.68 32.33 11.20
N GLN A 116 -5.07 32.44 12.46
CA GLN A 116 -6.43 32.04 12.83
C GLN A 116 -7.33 32.79 11.86
N THR A 117 -8.24 32.08 11.20
CA THR A 117 -9.16 32.72 10.27
C THR A 117 -10.02 33.67 11.08
N ASP A 118 -9.62 34.94 11.13
CA ASP A 118 -10.41 36.00 11.71
C ASP A 118 -11.69 36.12 10.89
N GLU A 119 -12.81 36.42 11.55
CA GLU A 119 -14.08 36.74 10.90
C GLU A 119 -13.95 37.86 9.85
N GLU A 120 -12.86 38.62 9.89
CA GLU A 120 -12.52 39.72 8.99
C GLU A 120 -12.13 39.29 7.56
N ASN A 121 -11.69 38.05 7.31
CA ASN A 121 -11.34 37.59 5.94
C ASN A 121 -11.70 36.11 5.69
N PRO A 122 -12.97 35.79 5.41
CA PRO A 122 -13.40 34.43 5.14
C PRO A 122 -12.79 33.88 3.84
N ARG A 123 -12.37 32.60 3.87
CA ARG A 123 -11.83 31.91 2.69
C ARG A 123 -12.90 31.83 1.59
N SER A 124 -12.59 32.33 0.40
CA SER A 124 -13.47 32.17 -0.77
C SER A 124 -13.65 30.68 -1.11
N THR A 125 -14.90 30.29 -1.36
CA THR A 125 -15.28 28.91 -1.74
C THR A 125 -16.04 28.93 -3.05
N CYS A 126 -15.68 28.05 -3.98
CA CYS A 126 -16.40 27.80 -5.22
C CYS A 126 -16.77 26.31 -5.28
N LYS A 127 -17.97 25.99 -5.76
CA LYS A 127 -18.44 24.62 -5.93
C LYS A 127 -18.78 24.40 -7.40
N ALA A 128 -18.28 23.31 -7.97
CA ALA A 128 -18.57 22.90 -9.34
C ALA A 128 -19.21 21.52 -9.34
N ALA A 129 -20.37 21.40 -9.98
CA ALA A 129 -20.96 20.10 -10.28
C ALA A 129 -20.12 19.38 -11.34
N LEU A 130 -19.90 18.09 -11.14
CA LEU A 130 -19.19 17.19 -12.05
C LEU A 130 -20.16 16.13 -12.58
N PRO A 131 -21.01 16.46 -13.56
CA PRO A 131 -21.95 15.51 -14.15
C PRO A 131 -21.21 14.41 -14.92
N HIS A 132 -21.94 13.35 -15.28
CA HIS A 132 -21.44 12.32 -16.17
C HIS A 132 -20.87 12.95 -17.47
N ASN A 133 -19.72 12.46 -17.92
CA ASN A 133 -19.03 12.90 -19.13
C ASN A 133 -18.59 14.38 -19.11
N SER A 134 -18.23 14.89 -17.93
CA SER A 134 -17.66 16.24 -17.77
C SER A 134 -16.15 16.23 -17.63
N LEU A 135 -15.51 17.33 -18.04
CA LEU A 135 -14.07 17.59 -17.87
C LEU A 135 -13.88 18.89 -17.07
N CYS A 136 -13.28 18.79 -15.89
CA CYS A 136 -12.81 19.93 -15.13
C CYS A 136 -11.32 20.17 -15.41
N ARG A 137 -10.99 21.35 -15.94
CA ARG A 137 -9.61 21.76 -16.24
C ARG A 137 -9.12 22.75 -15.20
N MET A 138 -7.98 22.48 -14.58
CA MET A 138 -7.37 23.34 -13.57
C MET A 138 -5.92 23.67 -13.94
N GLY A 139 -5.58 24.96 -14.00
CA GLY A 139 -4.21 25.40 -14.21
C GLY A 139 -3.38 25.36 -12.93
N LEU A 140 -2.05 25.34 -13.06
CA LEU A 140 -1.15 25.27 -11.90
C LEU A 140 -1.27 26.48 -10.97
N MET A 141 -1.57 27.67 -11.51
CA MET A 141 -1.85 28.86 -10.70
C MET A 141 -3.09 28.71 -9.82
N THR A 142 -4.14 28.06 -10.33
CA THR A 142 -5.33 27.73 -9.54
C THR A 142 -4.97 26.70 -8.47
N ASN A 143 -4.26 25.63 -8.82
CA ASN A 143 -3.81 24.60 -7.88
C ASN A 143 -2.91 25.16 -6.76
N MET A 144 -2.10 26.17 -7.07
CA MET A 144 -1.24 26.87 -6.11
C MET A 144 -2.06 27.65 -5.08
N ARG A 145 -3.11 28.36 -5.51
CA ARG A 145 -3.89 29.27 -4.65
C ARG A 145 -5.11 28.65 -3.99
N TRP A 146 -5.58 27.51 -4.51
CA TRP A 146 -6.81 26.87 -4.07
C TRP A 146 -6.56 25.42 -3.65
N LEU A 147 -7.27 24.99 -2.62
CA LEU A 147 -7.44 23.59 -2.26
C LEU A 147 -8.70 23.06 -2.96
N HIS A 148 -8.69 21.81 -3.38
CA HIS A 148 -9.85 21.12 -3.94
C HIS A 148 -10.20 19.86 -3.16
N SER A 149 -11.48 19.50 -3.16
CA SER A 149 -12.02 18.35 -2.42
C SER A 149 -13.32 17.82 -3.03
N ILE A 150 -13.60 16.54 -2.80
CA ILE A 150 -14.93 15.94 -2.98
C ILE A 150 -15.33 15.43 -1.60
N ARG A 151 -16.36 16.03 -1.02
CA ARG A 151 -16.83 15.71 0.34
C ARG A 151 -17.77 14.50 0.33
N GLN A 152 -17.89 13.86 1.50
CA GLN A 152 -18.94 12.87 1.73
C GLN A 152 -20.32 13.53 1.55
N ASP A 153 -21.22 12.83 0.85
CA ASP A 153 -22.62 13.20 0.72
C ASP A 153 -23.49 12.23 1.54
N LYS A 154 -23.85 12.69 2.74
CA LYS A 154 -24.65 11.95 3.73
C LYS A 154 -26.16 12.25 3.64
N ARG A 155 -26.61 13.01 2.63
CA ARG A 155 -28.04 13.24 2.40
C ARG A 155 -28.76 11.93 2.11
N LEU A 156 -30.04 11.86 2.47
CA LEU A 156 -30.91 10.74 2.11
C LEU A 156 -31.10 10.73 0.58
N GLU A 157 -31.37 9.56 0.00
CA GLU A 157 -31.54 9.44 -1.46
C GLU A 157 -32.65 10.33 -2.01
N ARG A 158 -33.73 10.51 -1.24
CA ARG A 158 -34.85 11.42 -1.59
C ARG A 158 -34.45 12.89 -1.74
N ASP A 159 -33.30 13.29 -1.17
CA ASP A 159 -32.79 14.67 -1.19
C ASP A 159 -31.67 14.86 -2.25
N LYS A 160 -31.42 13.83 -3.07
CA LYS A 160 -30.41 13.83 -4.14
C LYS A 160 -31.07 13.98 -5.51
N SER A 161 -30.36 14.62 -6.44
CA SER A 161 -30.85 14.73 -7.82
C SER A 161 -30.75 13.39 -8.55
N PRO A 162 -31.51 13.17 -9.64
CA PRO A 162 -31.40 11.96 -10.46
C PRO A 162 -29.97 11.68 -10.94
N GLU A 163 -29.23 12.71 -11.32
CA GLU A 163 -27.84 12.61 -11.78
C GLU A 163 -26.87 12.17 -10.66
N GLU A 164 -27.18 12.49 -9.40
CA GLU A 164 -26.40 12.05 -8.24
C GLU A 164 -26.64 10.57 -7.87
N LEU A 165 -27.78 10.02 -8.29
CA LEU A 165 -28.20 8.63 -8.07
C LEU A 165 -27.89 7.70 -9.26
N GLU A 166 -27.55 8.26 -10.42
CA GLU A 166 -27.23 7.49 -11.62
C GLU A 166 -26.08 6.49 -11.38
N TYR A 167 -26.07 5.37 -12.11
CA TYR A 167 -25.07 4.30 -11.95
C TYR A 167 -24.94 3.78 -10.51
N GLY A 168 -26.03 3.75 -9.75
CA GLY A 168 -26.03 3.32 -8.34
C GLY A 168 -25.20 4.22 -7.43
N GLY A 169 -25.03 5.50 -7.80
CA GLY A 169 -24.20 6.44 -7.06
C GLY A 169 -22.70 6.25 -7.27
N VAL A 170 -22.26 5.37 -8.17
CA VAL A 170 -20.84 5.11 -8.45
C VAL A 170 -20.28 6.19 -9.40
N ARG A 171 -19.06 6.67 -9.12
CA ARG A 171 -18.33 7.61 -9.98
C ARG A 171 -16.89 7.16 -10.21
N ILE A 172 -16.45 7.20 -11.47
CA ILE A 172 -15.05 7.08 -11.88
C ILE A 172 -14.50 8.48 -12.17
N SER A 173 -13.33 8.76 -11.62
CA SER A 173 -12.59 10.00 -11.85
C SER A 173 -11.25 9.70 -12.48
N LEU A 174 -10.96 10.34 -13.61
CA LEU A 174 -9.70 10.20 -14.32
C LEU A 174 -8.96 11.53 -14.25
N THR A 175 -7.87 11.59 -13.49
CA THR A 175 -7.04 12.80 -13.39
C THR A 175 -5.80 12.67 -14.25
N PHE A 176 -5.82 13.33 -15.41
CA PHE A 176 -4.71 13.40 -16.35
C PHE A 176 -3.75 14.54 -16.02
N ARG A 177 -2.45 14.26 -16.22
CA ARG A 177 -1.34 15.20 -16.01
C ARG A 177 -0.27 14.97 -17.08
N LEU A 178 0.49 16.02 -17.41
CA LEU A 178 1.75 15.88 -18.12
C LEU A 178 2.90 15.84 -17.10
N ILE A 179 3.57 14.71 -17.02
CA ILE A 179 4.63 14.44 -16.06
C ILE A 179 6.00 14.57 -16.73
N GLY A 180 6.88 15.35 -16.11
CA GLY A 180 8.23 15.67 -16.59
C GLY A 180 9.35 14.90 -15.88
N THR A 181 9.02 13.98 -14.97
CA THR A 181 9.96 13.12 -14.23
C THR A 181 9.71 11.67 -14.59
N PHE A 182 10.78 10.90 -14.76
CA PHE A 182 10.73 9.55 -15.30
C PHE A 182 11.61 8.59 -14.50
N LEU A 183 11.18 7.33 -14.47
CA LEU A 183 11.94 6.19 -14.01
C LEU A 183 12.37 5.33 -15.20
N ASP A 184 13.49 4.62 -15.06
CA ASP A 184 13.86 3.59 -16.03
C ASP A 184 13.01 2.33 -15.86
N LYS A 185 13.18 1.37 -16.77
CA LYS A 185 12.38 0.14 -16.83
C LYS A 185 12.36 -0.63 -15.52
N ASP A 186 13.51 -0.67 -14.84
CA ASP A 186 13.68 -1.40 -13.59
C ASP A 186 13.40 -0.52 -12.37
N GLN A 187 13.00 0.75 -12.58
CA GLN A 187 12.73 1.75 -11.55
C GLN A 187 13.91 2.00 -10.60
N VAL A 188 15.13 1.77 -11.08
CA VAL A 188 16.38 1.96 -10.33
C VAL A 188 16.97 3.34 -10.54
N LYS A 189 16.64 4.01 -11.63
CA LYS A 189 17.14 5.35 -11.94
C LYS A 189 16.01 6.32 -12.20
N VAL A 190 16.23 7.58 -11.79
CA VAL A 190 15.30 8.70 -11.97
C VAL A 190 15.97 9.85 -12.70
N TRP A 191 15.20 10.54 -13.56
CA TRP A 191 15.61 11.78 -14.21
C TRP A 191 14.39 12.65 -14.53
N GLY A 192 14.64 13.87 -15.00
CA GLY A 192 13.63 14.81 -15.45
C GLY A 192 13.48 16.00 -14.49
N GLN A 193 12.39 16.74 -14.64
CA GLN A 193 12.19 18.02 -13.98
C GLN A 193 12.31 17.94 -12.46
N GLY A 194 11.58 17.00 -11.85
CA GLY A 194 11.54 16.84 -10.40
C GLY A 194 12.73 16.06 -9.84
N ALA A 195 13.61 15.50 -10.68
CA ALA A 195 14.80 14.78 -10.27
C ALA A 195 16.01 15.70 -10.18
N ILE A 196 17.10 15.26 -9.53
CA ILE A 196 18.36 16.03 -9.54
C ILE A 196 18.94 16.03 -10.96
N ALA A 197 18.94 14.87 -11.63
CA ALA A 197 19.35 14.76 -13.02
C ALA A 197 18.21 15.14 -13.97
N LYS A 198 18.37 16.23 -14.72
CA LYS A 198 17.31 16.70 -15.64
C LYS A 198 17.21 15.92 -16.96
N HIS A 199 18.24 15.12 -17.29
CA HIS A 199 18.30 14.36 -18.56
C HIS A 199 18.61 12.89 -18.34
N LYS A 200 18.03 12.03 -19.17
CA LYS A 200 18.17 10.57 -19.09
C LYS A 200 19.63 10.08 -19.10
N ARG A 201 20.48 10.70 -19.91
CA ARG A 201 21.92 10.35 -19.98
C ARG A 201 22.67 10.51 -18.65
N HIS A 202 22.12 11.29 -17.73
CA HIS A 202 22.68 11.54 -16.40
C HIS A 202 21.80 10.94 -15.29
N ALA A 203 20.87 10.04 -15.62
CA ALA A 203 19.91 9.49 -14.67
C ALA A 203 20.62 8.91 -13.44
N ARG A 204 20.06 9.21 -12.26
CA ARG A 204 20.68 8.91 -10.96
C ARG A 204 19.93 7.78 -10.26
N PRO A 205 20.59 6.99 -9.41
CA PRO A 205 19.92 5.97 -8.62
C PRO A 205 18.77 6.56 -7.78
N VAL A 206 17.65 5.85 -7.71
CA VAL A 206 16.54 6.20 -6.81
C VAL A 206 16.94 6.02 -5.35
N VAL A 207 16.39 6.85 -4.48
CA VAL A 207 16.55 6.76 -3.02
C VAL A 207 15.21 6.35 -2.40
N ASN A 208 15.19 5.23 -1.67
CA ASN A 208 13.98 4.70 -1.04
C ASN A 208 14.09 4.68 0.48
N GLY A 209 12.96 4.81 1.16
CA GLY A 209 12.85 4.74 2.62
C GLY A 209 13.08 6.09 3.32
N PRO A 210 13.11 6.08 4.67
CA PRO A 210 13.15 7.27 5.51
C PRO A 210 14.53 7.93 5.52
N THR A 211 14.90 8.51 4.38
CA THR A 211 16.20 9.16 4.17
C THR A 211 16.11 10.67 4.35
N PRO A 212 17.24 11.37 4.61
CA PRO A 212 17.25 12.84 4.64
C PRO A 212 16.71 13.50 3.36
N VAL A 213 16.89 12.84 2.19
CA VAL A 213 16.36 13.33 0.91
C VAL A 213 14.83 13.21 0.87
N ALA A 214 14.28 12.07 1.31
CA ALA A 214 12.83 11.88 1.42
C ALA A 214 12.22 12.89 2.41
N GLN A 215 12.87 13.13 3.55
CA GLN A 215 12.44 14.12 4.53
C GLN A 215 12.40 15.55 3.96
N LYS A 216 13.45 15.97 3.25
CA LYS A 216 13.46 17.27 2.54
C LYS A 216 12.35 17.37 1.49
N MET A 217 12.07 16.29 0.77
CA MET A 217 10.98 16.24 -0.21
C MET A 217 9.61 16.42 0.47
N ILE A 218 9.39 15.81 1.63
CA ILE A 218 8.16 15.98 2.44
C ILE A 218 8.04 17.43 2.93
N GLU A 219 9.13 18.03 3.41
CA GLU A 219 9.15 19.42 3.84
C GLU A 219 8.80 20.37 2.69
N ALA A 220 9.35 20.12 1.50
CA ALA A 220 9.06 20.84 0.27
C ALA A 220 7.57 20.70 -0.13
N PHE A 221 7.00 19.49 -0.07
CA PHE A 221 5.56 19.27 -0.23
C PHE A 221 4.73 20.03 0.81
N GLY A 222 5.21 20.12 2.05
CA GLY A 222 4.58 20.88 3.12
C GLY A 222 4.57 22.38 2.83
N THR A 223 5.68 22.91 2.32
CA THR A 223 5.80 24.32 1.91
C THR A 223 4.82 24.66 0.79
N GLU A 224 4.72 23.83 -0.25
CA GLU A 224 3.73 24.01 -1.32
C GLU A 224 2.28 24.01 -0.82
N ASN A 225 1.96 23.15 0.16
CA ASN A 225 0.61 23.09 0.73
C ASN A 225 0.24 24.37 1.50
N ARG A 226 1.20 25.00 2.17
CA ARG A 226 0.97 26.18 3.00
C ARG A 226 1.08 27.50 2.22
N SER A 227 1.82 27.52 1.11
CA SER A 227 2.00 28.74 0.32
C SER A 227 0.90 28.94 -0.72
N SER A 228 0.42 30.19 -0.83
CA SER A 228 -0.47 30.68 -1.90
C SER A 228 0.30 31.31 -3.07
N ASP A 229 1.58 31.63 -2.87
CA ASP A 229 2.52 32.12 -3.89
C ASP A 229 3.81 31.30 -3.72
N PHE A 230 3.79 30.10 -4.30
CA PHE A 230 4.84 29.10 -4.14
C PHE A 230 6.00 29.34 -5.12
N ASP A 231 7.21 29.53 -4.61
CA ASP A 231 8.43 29.63 -5.42
C ASP A 231 8.91 28.21 -5.81
N TRP A 232 8.48 27.76 -7.00
CA TRP A 232 8.84 26.44 -7.52
C TRP A 232 10.35 26.31 -7.77
N PRO A 233 11.04 27.28 -8.45
CA PRO A 233 12.49 27.22 -8.62
C PRO A 233 13.29 27.09 -7.31
N GLU A 234 12.92 27.85 -6.28
CA GLU A 234 13.60 27.81 -4.98
C GLU A 234 13.41 26.45 -4.29
N VAL A 235 12.17 25.96 -4.24
CA VAL A 235 11.81 24.79 -3.42
C VAL A 235 12.03 23.46 -4.15
N TYR A 236 11.73 23.39 -5.44
CA TYR A 236 11.80 22.16 -6.25
C TYR A 236 12.88 22.17 -7.31
N GLY A 237 13.48 23.33 -7.65
CA GLY A 237 14.41 23.45 -8.78
C GLY A 237 15.61 22.51 -8.70
N GLN A 238 16.16 22.29 -7.50
CA GLN A 238 17.26 21.33 -7.28
C GLN A 238 16.84 19.88 -7.59
N GLY A 239 15.57 19.54 -7.40
CA GLY A 239 15.01 18.20 -7.58
C GLY A 239 15.32 17.23 -6.44
N PHE A 240 14.69 16.07 -6.48
CA PHE A 240 14.82 14.99 -5.50
C PHE A 240 14.98 13.66 -6.23
N ASP A 241 15.91 12.82 -5.77
CA ASP A 241 16.04 11.44 -6.25
C ASP A 241 15.23 10.44 -5.38
N ALA A 242 14.51 10.94 -4.36
CA ALA A 242 13.64 10.14 -3.52
C ALA A 242 12.39 9.67 -4.28
N LEU A 243 12.05 8.39 -4.13
CA LEU A 243 10.88 7.77 -4.74
C LEU A 243 9.82 7.37 -3.70
N HIS A 244 10.13 6.41 -2.83
CA HIS A 244 9.22 5.97 -1.76
C HIS A 244 9.66 6.51 -0.40
N ILE A 245 8.73 7.18 0.30
CA ILE A 245 8.96 7.79 1.61
C ILE A 245 9.11 6.71 2.69
N SER A 246 8.30 5.64 2.61
CA SER A 246 8.49 4.42 3.37
C SER A 246 8.83 3.27 2.42
N ASN A 247 9.67 2.34 2.87
CA ASN A 247 9.97 1.11 2.14
C ASN A 247 9.94 -0.07 3.11
N THR A 248 8.82 -0.23 3.80
CA THR A 248 8.59 -1.34 4.74
C THR A 248 7.74 -2.41 4.07
N ARG A 249 8.01 -3.67 4.35
CA ARG A 249 7.19 -4.79 3.85
C ARG A 249 5.79 -4.67 4.42
N LYS A 250 4.77 -4.98 3.62
CA LYS A 250 3.38 -4.96 4.07
C LYS A 250 2.86 -6.36 4.21
N LEU A 251 2.28 -6.67 5.37
CA LEU A 251 1.68 -7.97 5.64
C LEU A 251 0.18 -7.80 5.98
N LEU A 252 -0.67 -8.36 5.12
CA LEU A 252 -2.09 -8.57 5.43
C LEU A 252 -2.20 -9.93 6.13
N LEU A 253 -2.59 -9.90 7.41
CA LEU A 253 -2.79 -11.08 8.23
C LEU A 253 -4.06 -11.84 7.85
N SER A 254 -4.07 -13.15 8.08
CA SER A 254 -5.21 -14.04 7.79
C SER A 254 -6.33 -13.92 8.83
N GLY A 255 -6.03 -13.40 10.02
CA GLY A 255 -6.93 -13.41 11.17
C GLY A 255 -6.90 -14.71 11.97
N ASN A 256 -6.11 -15.70 11.54
CA ASN A 256 -5.86 -16.95 12.26
C ASN A 256 -4.47 -16.89 12.96
N PRO A 257 -4.43 -16.74 14.30
CA PRO A 257 -3.16 -16.67 15.04
C PRO A 257 -2.25 -17.89 14.84
N ALA A 258 -2.80 -19.07 14.58
CA ALA A 258 -2.03 -20.29 14.33
C ALA A 258 -1.23 -20.25 13.01
N VAL A 259 -1.48 -19.26 12.15
CA VAL A 259 -0.74 -19.03 10.90
C VAL A 259 0.01 -17.70 10.98
N ASP A 260 -0.68 -16.65 11.46
CA ASP A 260 -0.15 -15.28 11.51
C ASP A 260 1.12 -15.18 12.36
N ILE A 261 1.13 -15.82 13.54
CA ILE A 261 2.32 -15.84 14.43
C ILE A 261 3.52 -16.46 13.72
N GLY A 262 3.32 -17.51 12.92
CA GLY A 262 4.41 -18.22 12.27
C GLY A 262 5.16 -17.37 11.26
N ILE A 263 4.44 -16.64 10.41
CA ILE A 263 5.05 -15.75 9.40
C ILE A 263 5.68 -14.53 10.06
N VAL A 264 5.01 -13.93 11.05
CA VAL A 264 5.57 -12.80 11.80
C VAL A 264 6.86 -13.21 12.54
N ALA A 265 6.88 -14.39 13.16
CA ALA A 265 8.06 -14.92 13.82
C ALA A 265 9.20 -15.17 12.83
N TYR A 266 8.88 -15.65 11.62
CA TYR A 266 9.91 -15.88 10.61
C TYR A 266 10.49 -14.56 10.05
N LEU A 267 9.65 -13.54 9.83
CA LEU A 267 10.13 -12.20 9.47
C LEU A 267 11.06 -11.62 10.54
N ALA A 268 10.68 -11.71 11.82
CA ALA A 268 11.51 -11.28 12.94
C ALA A 268 12.82 -12.09 13.04
N HIS A 269 12.77 -13.39 12.77
CA HIS A 269 13.95 -14.26 12.74
C HIS A 269 14.95 -13.86 11.65
N LEU A 270 14.45 -13.41 10.50
CA LEU A 270 15.26 -12.90 9.39
C LEU A 270 15.71 -11.43 9.57
N GLY A 271 15.24 -10.75 10.61
CA GLY A 271 15.50 -9.31 10.82
C GLY A 271 14.85 -8.42 9.77
N LEU A 272 13.70 -8.84 9.22
CA LEU A 272 12.99 -8.10 8.17
C LEU A 272 11.87 -7.25 8.75
N ASP A 273 11.99 -5.94 8.61
CA ASP A 273 10.95 -4.99 9.02
C ASP A 273 9.68 -5.15 8.17
N TRP A 274 8.53 -5.04 8.84
CA TRP A 274 7.21 -5.12 8.21
C TRP A 274 6.18 -4.26 8.97
N THR A 275 5.09 -3.91 8.29
CA THR A 275 3.92 -3.23 8.87
C THR A 275 2.64 -4.00 8.55
N SER A 276 1.70 -4.00 9.49
CA SER A 276 0.39 -4.59 9.28
C SER A 276 -0.39 -3.77 8.26
N SER A 277 -1.05 -4.45 7.34
CA SER A 277 -1.79 -3.82 6.26
C SER A 277 -3.27 -4.16 6.40
N SER A 278 -4.13 -3.15 6.50
CA SER A 278 -5.58 -3.29 6.62
C SER A 278 -6.29 -3.61 5.29
N ILE A 279 -5.58 -4.13 4.27
CA ILE A 279 -6.11 -4.40 2.90
C ILE A 279 -7.10 -5.58 2.89
N ALA A 280 -8.04 -5.64 3.84
CA ALA A 280 -9.33 -6.21 3.57
C ALA A 280 -10.04 -5.20 2.65
N ALA A 281 -9.92 -5.41 1.33
CA ALA A 281 -10.92 -4.83 0.44
C ALA A 281 -12.31 -5.24 0.99
N PRO A 282 -13.23 -4.31 1.27
CA PRO A 282 -14.61 -4.68 1.44
C PRO A 282 -15.07 -5.14 0.06
N VAL A 283 -15.00 -6.45 -0.17
CA VAL A 283 -15.65 -7.07 -1.33
C VAL A 283 -17.13 -7.04 -1.01
N ASP A 284 -17.88 -6.32 -1.84
CA ASP A 284 -19.33 -6.30 -1.78
C ASP A 284 -19.86 -7.74 -1.90
N PRO A 285 -20.57 -8.27 -0.89
CA PRO A 285 -21.16 -9.62 -0.95
C PRO A 285 -22.10 -9.82 -2.14
N SER A 286 -22.59 -8.73 -2.76
CA SER A 286 -23.45 -8.77 -3.94
C SER A 286 -22.73 -9.20 -5.23
N LEU A 287 -21.39 -9.20 -5.26
CA LEU A 287 -20.56 -9.63 -6.41
C LEU A 287 -20.19 -11.11 -6.42
N GLY A 288 -20.72 -11.91 -5.49
CA GLY A 288 -20.80 -13.37 -5.65
C GLY A 288 -19.49 -14.14 -5.59
N THR A 289 -18.53 -13.76 -4.73
CA THR A 289 -17.46 -14.63 -4.18
C THR A 289 -16.76 -13.91 -3.00
N ALA A 290 -17.38 -13.91 -1.81
CA ALA A 290 -16.71 -13.40 -0.61
C ALA A 290 -15.86 -14.51 0.03
N ASP A 291 -14.69 -14.78 -0.55
CA ASP A 291 -13.66 -15.57 0.13
C ASP A 291 -13.06 -14.76 1.31
N ALA A 292 -12.74 -15.42 2.41
CA ALA A 292 -12.04 -14.82 3.55
C ALA A 292 -10.76 -14.10 3.09
N PRO A 293 -10.30 -13.02 3.78
CA PRO A 293 -9.12 -12.28 3.37
C PRO A 293 -7.92 -13.22 3.21
N VAL A 294 -7.40 -13.30 1.98
CA VAL A 294 -6.24 -14.13 1.65
C VAL A 294 -5.00 -13.42 2.19
N MET A 295 -4.29 -14.08 3.11
CA MET A 295 -3.02 -13.58 3.64
C MET A 295 -2.08 -13.17 2.50
N LYS A 296 -1.51 -11.97 2.60
CA LYS A 296 -0.71 -11.36 1.53
C LYS A 296 0.51 -10.65 2.07
N LEU A 297 1.67 -10.92 1.48
CA LEU A 297 2.91 -10.18 1.68
C LEU A 297 3.19 -9.34 0.44
N VAL A 298 3.48 -8.05 0.62
CA VAL A 298 4.07 -7.18 -0.40
C VAL A 298 5.48 -6.83 0.05
N ASP A 299 6.46 -7.28 -0.73
CA ASP A 299 7.87 -7.08 -0.41
C ASP A 299 8.37 -5.70 -0.86
N THR A 300 9.58 -5.35 -0.42
CA THR A 300 10.24 -4.06 -0.65
C THR A 300 11.11 -4.03 -1.90
N ASP A 301 11.10 -5.11 -2.70
CA ASP A 301 11.78 -5.14 -3.99
C ASP A 301 11.12 -4.18 -4.97
N LEU A 302 11.85 -3.83 -6.04
CA LEU A 302 11.42 -2.84 -7.03
C LEU A 302 10.13 -3.23 -7.74
N SER A 303 9.92 -4.53 -7.95
CA SER A 303 8.69 -5.04 -8.59
C SER A 303 7.52 -5.17 -7.62
N ARG A 304 7.75 -4.91 -6.32
CA ARG A 304 6.77 -5.02 -5.24
C ARG A 304 6.12 -6.39 -5.27
N SER A 305 6.96 -7.41 -5.28
CA SER A 305 6.57 -8.81 -5.35
C SER A 305 5.45 -9.06 -4.35
N THR A 306 4.31 -9.49 -4.87
CA THR A 306 3.11 -9.75 -4.09
C THR A 306 2.92 -11.26 -4.00
N ILE A 307 2.95 -11.78 -2.79
CA ILE A 307 2.85 -13.22 -2.51
C ILE A 307 1.59 -13.45 -1.70
N GLU A 308 0.76 -14.36 -2.19
CA GLU A 308 -0.51 -14.72 -1.56
C GLU A 308 -0.44 -16.12 -0.99
N ARG A 309 -1.12 -16.33 0.14
CA ARG A 309 -1.23 -17.57 0.92
C ARG A 309 0.01 -17.92 1.75
N PRO A 310 -0.18 -18.57 2.92
CA PRO A 310 0.92 -18.82 3.86
C PRO A 310 2.07 -19.67 3.29
N SER A 311 1.76 -20.73 2.54
CA SER A 311 2.78 -21.63 1.98
C SER A 311 3.74 -20.90 1.03
N ALA A 312 3.19 -20.11 0.11
CA ALA A 312 3.97 -19.34 -0.83
C ALA A 312 4.80 -18.25 -0.12
N ILE A 313 4.25 -17.62 0.92
CA ILE A 313 4.97 -16.61 1.71
C ILE A 313 6.19 -17.23 2.41
N PHE A 314 6.02 -18.37 3.09
CA PHE A 314 7.16 -19.07 3.72
C PHE A 314 8.23 -19.47 2.71
N LEU A 315 7.82 -20.05 1.57
CA LEU A 315 8.75 -20.46 0.51
C LEU A 315 9.48 -19.27 -0.10
N TYR A 316 8.77 -18.17 -0.38
CA TYR A 316 9.37 -16.94 -0.91
C TYR A 316 10.42 -16.37 0.05
N LEU A 317 10.07 -16.21 1.34
CA LEU A 317 10.98 -15.70 2.35
C LEU A 317 12.21 -16.60 2.50
N TYR A 318 12.01 -17.92 2.49
CA TYR A 318 13.11 -18.86 2.53
C TYR A 318 14.02 -18.73 1.31
N MET A 319 13.48 -18.76 0.10
CA MET A 319 14.26 -18.77 -1.14
C MET A 319 15.00 -17.44 -1.38
N VAL A 320 14.41 -16.31 -0.98
CA VAL A 320 14.96 -14.98 -1.25
C VAL A 320 15.89 -14.50 -0.13
N TYR A 321 15.59 -14.82 1.13
CA TYR A 321 16.28 -14.23 2.28
C TYR A 321 17.04 -15.23 3.16
N ALA A 322 16.81 -16.54 3.01
CA ALA A 322 17.36 -17.55 3.92
C ALA A 322 17.98 -18.77 3.22
N ALA A 323 18.01 -18.81 1.89
CA ALA A 323 18.51 -19.95 1.14
C ALA A 323 20.01 -20.16 1.45
N PRO A 324 20.41 -21.31 2.03
CA PRO A 324 21.79 -21.51 2.43
C PRO A 324 22.69 -21.74 1.21
N SER A 325 23.96 -21.36 1.37
CA SER A 325 25.04 -21.68 0.43
C SER A 325 26.10 -22.51 1.17
N PRO A 326 26.37 -23.77 0.76
CA PRO A 326 25.78 -24.47 -0.38
C PRO A 326 24.31 -24.84 -0.19
N ALA A 327 23.62 -25.10 -1.31
CA ALA A 327 22.21 -25.46 -1.31
C ALA A 327 21.96 -26.77 -0.51
N PRO A 328 20.79 -26.89 0.16
CA PRO A 328 20.40 -28.13 0.84
C PRO A 328 20.36 -29.33 -0.10
N THR A 329 20.59 -30.51 0.47
CA THR A 329 20.43 -31.78 -0.25
C THR A 329 18.95 -32.08 -0.54
N PRO A 330 18.63 -32.96 -1.50
CA PRO A 330 17.26 -33.39 -1.76
C PRO A 330 16.52 -33.93 -0.53
N LEU A 331 17.24 -34.60 0.39
CA LEU A 331 16.68 -35.09 1.65
C LEU A 331 16.30 -33.94 2.62
N GLN A 332 17.11 -32.89 2.68
CA GLN A 332 16.81 -31.73 3.51
C GLN A 332 15.62 -30.95 2.94
N TYR A 333 15.56 -30.78 1.62
CA TYR A 333 14.42 -30.16 0.95
C TYR A 333 13.12 -30.96 1.16
N SER A 334 13.16 -32.29 1.03
CA SER A 334 11.96 -33.11 1.23
C SER A 334 11.45 -33.00 2.67
N ARG A 335 12.34 -33.08 3.67
CA ARG A 335 11.97 -32.86 5.08
C ARG A 335 11.34 -31.48 5.29
N LEU A 336 12.00 -30.43 4.79
CA LEU A 336 11.55 -29.05 4.98
C LEU A 336 10.17 -28.81 4.37
N PHE A 337 9.98 -29.14 3.09
CA PHE A 337 8.76 -28.82 2.36
C PHE A 337 7.59 -29.72 2.75
N THR A 338 7.83 -31.02 2.97
CA THR A 338 6.76 -31.93 3.46
C THR A 338 6.27 -31.49 4.84
N ARG A 339 7.19 -31.17 5.76
CA ARG A 339 6.81 -30.75 7.12
C ARG A 339 6.15 -29.37 7.14
N LEU A 340 6.58 -28.44 6.29
CA LEU A 340 5.86 -27.16 6.09
C LEU A 340 4.41 -27.39 5.65
N HIS A 341 4.21 -28.21 4.61
CA HIS A 341 2.86 -28.50 4.11
C HIS A 341 1.99 -29.20 5.16
N HIS A 342 2.54 -30.21 5.85
CA HIS A 342 1.83 -30.88 6.93
C HIS A 342 1.45 -29.93 8.07
N ALA A 343 2.31 -28.96 8.43
CA ALA A 343 2.04 -27.98 9.47
C ALA A 343 0.85 -27.08 9.09
N LEU A 344 0.87 -26.55 7.87
CA LEU A 344 -0.18 -25.67 7.36
C LEU A 344 -1.51 -26.41 7.21
N ASP A 345 -1.49 -27.65 6.70
CA ASP A 345 -2.68 -28.50 6.60
C ASP A 345 -3.26 -28.82 7.97
N LEU A 346 -2.40 -29.10 8.96
CA LEU A 346 -2.84 -29.33 10.33
C LEU A 346 -3.50 -28.09 10.94
N GLY A 347 -2.89 -26.91 10.73
CA GLY A 347 -3.44 -25.63 11.20
C GLY A 347 -4.74 -25.21 10.52
N ALA A 348 -5.01 -25.69 9.31
CA ALA A 348 -6.25 -25.42 8.57
C ALA A 348 -7.43 -26.32 8.98
N ARG A 349 -7.16 -27.46 9.63
CA ARG A 349 -8.21 -28.41 10.02
C ARG A 349 -9.06 -27.86 11.17
N ARG A 350 -10.39 -27.86 10.98
CA ARG A 350 -11.37 -27.47 12.02
C ARG A 350 -11.61 -28.53 13.09
N LYS A 351 -11.24 -29.78 12.84
CA LYS A 351 -11.42 -30.91 13.76
C LYS A 351 -10.07 -31.41 14.25
N SER A 352 -9.94 -31.51 15.57
CA SER A 352 -8.79 -32.10 16.24
C SER A 352 -8.75 -33.61 15.96
N ASP A 353 -7.75 -34.07 15.21
CA ASP A 353 -7.44 -35.49 15.04
C ASP A 353 -6.52 -35.95 16.20
N PRO A 354 -6.96 -36.91 17.04
CA PRO A 354 -6.18 -37.39 18.18
C PRO A 354 -4.76 -37.83 17.82
N ARG A 355 -4.58 -38.47 16.65
CA ARG A 355 -3.30 -39.01 16.17
C ARG A 355 -2.47 -38.01 15.37
N ALA A 356 -2.95 -36.78 15.21
CA ALA A 356 -2.28 -35.77 14.40
C ALA A 356 -0.85 -35.46 14.86
N LEU A 357 -0.52 -35.70 16.14
CA LEU A 357 0.78 -35.40 16.74
C LEU A 357 1.79 -36.56 16.71
N ASP A 358 1.36 -37.80 16.45
CA ASP A 358 2.23 -38.98 16.49
C ASP A 358 3.42 -38.86 15.51
N ALA A 359 3.14 -38.37 14.30
CA ALA A 359 4.16 -38.11 13.29
C ALA A 359 5.14 -36.99 13.71
N TRP A 360 4.64 -35.97 14.42
CA TRP A 360 5.46 -34.84 14.86
C TRP A 360 6.34 -35.20 16.05
N GLU A 361 5.91 -36.11 16.93
CA GLU A 361 6.77 -36.68 17.97
C GLU A 361 7.96 -37.42 17.35
N THR A 362 7.71 -38.15 16.26
CA THR A 362 8.76 -38.80 15.48
C THR A 362 9.70 -37.75 14.86
N TYR A 363 9.17 -36.69 14.23
CA TYR A 363 10.00 -35.63 13.65
C TYR A 363 10.84 -34.87 14.70
N ALA A 364 10.27 -34.59 15.87
CA ALA A 364 10.96 -33.93 16.98
C ALA A 364 12.01 -34.82 17.65
N ALA A 365 12.00 -36.13 17.40
CA ALA A 365 13.03 -37.05 17.86
C ALA A 365 14.24 -37.11 16.93
N GLU A 366 14.11 -36.68 15.67
CA GLU A 366 15.17 -36.79 14.67
C GLU A 366 16.32 -35.79 14.88
N ASP A 367 16.03 -34.58 15.37
CA ASP A 367 17.00 -33.50 15.55
C ASP A 367 16.49 -32.44 16.56
N ALA A 368 17.23 -31.35 16.76
CA ALA A 368 16.87 -30.25 17.66
C ALA A 368 15.58 -29.51 17.26
N PHE A 369 15.33 -29.44 15.95
CA PHE A 369 14.17 -28.81 15.31
C PHE A 369 13.49 -29.81 14.37
N ILE A 370 12.23 -29.59 14.03
CA ILE A 370 11.44 -30.58 13.31
C ILE A 370 11.91 -30.79 11.88
N ALA A 371 12.81 -29.98 11.30
CA ALA A 371 13.37 -30.21 9.96
C ALA A 371 14.91 -30.26 9.92
N GLY A 372 15.59 -30.23 11.07
CA GLY A 372 17.05 -30.32 11.15
C GLY A 372 17.63 -29.68 12.41
N SER A 373 18.91 -29.28 12.35
CA SER A 373 19.63 -28.77 13.52
C SER A 373 19.41 -27.29 13.81
N ALA A 374 18.73 -26.56 12.93
CA ALA A 374 18.44 -25.13 13.06
C ALA A 374 16.95 -24.83 12.76
N PRO A 375 16.38 -23.74 13.33
CA PRO A 375 15.01 -23.34 13.05
C PRO A 375 14.79 -23.09 11.56
N SER A 376 13.66 -23.53 11.03
CA SER A 376 13.33 -23.44 9.61
C SER A 376 11.88 -23.01 9.40
N ILE A 377 11.48 -22.77 8.14
CA ILE A 377 10.08 -22.44 7.82
C ILE A 377 9.08 -23.50 8.27
N ALA A 378 9.48 -24.77 8.37
CA ALA A 378 8.62 -25.83 8.91
C ALA A 378 8.34 -25.58 10.40
N ASP A 379 9.36 -25.22 11.17
CA ASP A 379 9.25 -24.97 12.62
C ASP A 379 8.38 -23.76 12.91
N PHE A 380 8.60 -22.66 12.17
CA PHE A 380 7.79 -21.43 12.30
C PHE A 380 6.34 -21.64 11.86
N ALA A 381 6.07 -22.53 10.91
CA ALA A 381 4.70 -22.91 10.54
C ALA A 381 4.04 -23.83 11.57
N PHE A 382 4.79 -24.78 12.16
CA PHE A 382 4.23 -25.79 13.05
C PHE A 382 4.03 -25.31 14.48
N TRP A 383 4.98 -24.54 15.03
CA TRP A 383 4.95 -24.18 16.45
C TRP A 383 3.67 -23.45 16.89
N PRO A 384 3.12 -22.47 16.14
CA PRO A 384 1.87 -21.81 16.52
C PRO A 384 0.65 -22.75 16.47
N VAL A 385 0.66 -23.72 15.54
CA VAL A 385 -0.36 -24.77 15.46
C VAL A 385 -0.28 -25.68 16.68
N LEU A 386 0.93 -26.13 17.05
CA LEU A 386 1.15 -26.92 18.25
C LEU A 386 0.71 -26.16 19.52
N ARG A 387 1.02 -24.85 19.60
CA ARG A 387 0.57 -23.97 20.69
C ARG A 387 -0.95 -23.98 20.82
N ALA A 388 -1.67 -23.81 19.71
CA ALA A 388 -3.13 -23.84 19.70
C ALA A 388 -3.68 -25.21 20.15
N ILE A 389 -3.06 -26.31 19.70
CA ILE A 389 -3.47 -27.67 20.10
C ILE A 389 -3.24 -27.90 21.60
N VAL A 390 -2.07 -27.50 22.12
CA VAL A 390 -1.74 -27.63 23.55
C VAL A 390 -2.69 -26.81 24.42
N ALA A 391 -3.03 -25.59 23.98
CA ALA A 391 -4.00 -24.75 24.66
C ALA A 391 -5.41 -25.36 24.69
N ALA A 392 -5.82 -26.05 23.62
CA ALA A 392 -7.13 -26.67 23.50
C ALA A 392 -7.26 -28.01 24.25
N ARG A 393 -6.21 -28.85 24.27
CA ARG A 393 -6.25 -30.19 24.87
C ARG A 393 -5.86 -30.23 26.35
N GLY A 394 -5.02 -29.30 26.80
CA GLY A 394 -4.49 -29.28 28.16
C GLY A 394 -3.43 -30.38 28.41
N GLY A 395 -2.17 -29.96 28.57
CA GLY A 395 -1.05 -30.88 28.84
C GLY A 395 -0.61 -31.72 27.62
N GLY A 396 0.60 -32.27 27.68
CA GLY A 396 1.25 -32.97 26.55
C GLY A 396 2.32 -33.95 27.00
N ASP A 397 2.09 -34.61 28.14
CA ASP A 397 3.08 -35.51 28.75
C ASP A 397 3.28 -36.82 27.99
N GLU A 398 2.33 -37.17 27.11
CA GLU A 398 2.43 -38.30 26.18
C GLU A 398 3.42 -38.07 25.02
N PHE A 399 3.82 -36.81 24.77
CA PHE A 399 4.74 -36.41 23.70
C PHE A 399 5.97 -35.67 24.25
N PRO A 400 6.91 -36.38 24.92
CA PRO A 400 8.04 -35.74 25.60
C PRO A 400 8.99 -35.00 24.65
N ARG A 401 9.17 -35.47 23.41
CA ARG A 401 10.06 -34.81 22.42
C ARG A 401 9.41 -33.54 21.89
N LEU A 402 8.12 -33.56 21.56
CA LEU A 402 7.37 -32.37 21.19
C LEU A 402 7.32 -31.35 22.32
N LYS A 403 7.19 -31.79 23.57
CA LYS A 403 7.21 -30.88 24.73
C LYS A 403 8.56 -30.16 24.85
N ALA A 404 9.67 -30.87 24.63
CA ALA A 404 11.01 -30.27 24.61
C ALA A 404 11.19 -29.30 23.41
N TYR A 405 10.76 -29.72 22.22
CA TYR A 405 10.75 -28.88 21.02
C TYR A 405 9.91 -27.60 21.21
N PHE A 406 8.70 -27.73 21.76
CA PHE A 406 7.77 -26.62 22.00
C PHE A 406 8.40 -25.54 22.87
N ARG A 407 9.07 -25.94 23.96
CA ARG A 407 9.80 -25.01 24.82
C ARG A 407 10.95 -24.35 24.07
N ARG A 408 11.78 -25.14 23.37
CA ARG A 408 12.95 -24.63 22.63
C ARG A 408 12.56 -23.56 21.61
N MET A 409 11.54 -23.83 20.80
CA MET A 409 11.02 -22.86 19.82
C MET A 409 10.37 -21.65 20.47
N GLY A 410 9.61 -21.84 21.55
CA GLY A 410 8.96 -20.74 22.28
C GLY A 410 9.93 -19.78 22.97
N GLU A 411 11.15 -20.23 23.27
CA GLU A 411 12.20 -19.39 23.85
C GLU A 411 12.89 -18.47 22.83
N LEU A 412 12.71 -18.70 21.54
CA LEU A 412 13.28 -17.83 20.50
C LEU A 412 12.69 -16.41 20.61
N LYS A 413 13.57 -15.42 20.64
CA LYS A 413 13.20 -13.99 20.70
C LYS A 413 12.15 -13.63 19.64
N ALA A 414 12.39 -14.05 18.40
CA ALA A 414 11.48 -13.80 17.28
C ALA A 414 10.07 -14.40 17.47
N VAL A 415 9.96 -15.55 18.14
CA VAL A 415 8.67 -16.20 18.43
C VAL A 415 7.93 -15.44 19.52
N LYS A 416 8.63 -15.04 20.59
CA LYS A 416 8.03 -14.24 21.68
C LYS A 416 7.49 -12.91 21.16
N GLU A 417 8.29 -12.19 20.37
CA GLU A 417 7.90 -10.92 19.77
C GLU A 417 6.70 -11.07 18.83
N ALA A 418 6.64 -12.15 18.05
CA ALA A 418 5.53 -12.41 17.14
C ALA A 418 4.21 -12.73 17.86
N VAL A 419 4.26 -13.48 18.95
CA VAL A 419 3.06 -13.77 19.78
C VAL A 419 2.47 -12.46 20.30
N VAL A 420 3.32 -11.60 20.89
CA VAL A 420 2.93 -10.26 21.36
C VAL A 420 2.34 -9.43 20.22
N ALA A 421 3.03 -9.33 19.08
CA ALA A 421 2.59 -8.50 17.95
C ALA A 421 1.23 -8.93 17.36
N VAL A 422 0.93 -10.22 17.31
CA VAL A 422 -0.31 -10.74 16.70
C VAL A 422 -1.47 -10.80 17.69
N GLU A 423 -1.21 -11.08 18.97
CA GLU A 423 -2.25 -11.27 19.98
C GLU A 423 -2.55 -9.99 20.78
N GLU A 424 -1.53 -9.25 21.22
CA GLU A 424 -1.69 -8.01 22.00
C GLU A 424 -1.97 -6.79 21.10
N GLY A 425 -1.54 -6.84 19.83
CA GLY A 425 -1.90 -5.85 18.80
C GLY A 425 -3.41 -5.76 18.50
N LYS A 426 -4.24 -6.65 19.07
CA LYS A 426 -5.71 -6.57 19.04
C LYS A 426 -6.33 -5.80 20.21
N GLU A 427 -5.60 -5.56 21.30
CA GLU A 427 -6.19 -4.97 22.52
C GLU A 427 -6.22 -3.43 22.54
N GLU A 428 -5.47 -2.72 21.69
CA GLU A 428 -5.47 -1.24 21.69
C GLU A 428 -6.68 -0.57 20.99
N VAL A 429 -7.63 -1.33 20.43
CA VAL A 429 -8.85 -0.76 19.79
C VAL A 429 -10.07 -0.80 20.72
N GLY A 430 -9.92 -1.27 21.96
CA GLY A 430 -11.05 -1.51 22.85
C GLY A 430 -10.83 -1.16 24.30
N LYS A 431 -10.34 0.06 24.61
CA LYS A 431 -10.58 0.78 25.89
C LYS A 431 -9.79 2.08 25.95
N LYS A 432 -10.39 3.16 25.47
CA LYS A 432 -10.36 4.48 26.14
C LYS A 432 -11.75 5.08 25.95
N GLU A 433 -12.55 4.97 27.02
CA GLU A 433 -13.69 5.87 27.26
C GLU A 433 -13.21 7.31 27.39
#